data_AF-A0A7X0D528-F1
#
_entry.id   AF-A0A7X0D528-F1
#
_cell.length_a   1.000
_cell.length_b   1.000
_cell.length_c   1.000
_cell.angle_alpha   90.00
_cell.angle_beta   90.00
_cell.angle_gamma   90.00
#
_symmetry.space_group_name_H-M   'P 1'
#
loop_
_entity.id
_entity.type
_entity.pdbx_description
1 polymer ?
#
loop_
_entity_poly.entity_id
_entity_poly.type
_entity_poly.pdbx_seq_one_letter_code
_entity_poly.pdbx_strand_id
1 'polypeptide(L)'
;MDQLADMLDTLSGIIWSEYVLIPLLLLTGLFLTVRLRLLQFHKLFHALWLALIRRKEAEGVQGDISHYQALSTALAATVGVGNIAGAALAIGMGGPGALFWMWMTGLVGMATKYSEALLGVKYRREDSVGKQSGGPMFYLRHGLPGGLGLTLGVLFAVFGAIAAFGIGNGTQANTVSQQLNAVWGVPTWVAGIAMVIIAGTVIIGGIKSIGRVAAGVVPIMILLYIGVTLLVLIAHAGDIPAALALVMTDAFTGQAAAGGGAASIFVVIQAGVARGIFSNESGLGTGAIAAAAAKTDQPVRQAMVSMTQTFIDTLIVVTMTCLAIIVTGVWQEDGRGDGAAMTSAALQDGLAAISPGLGPLGGYIVAIAVAVFAFTTILGWSYYGERCIDFLVGHKGVPFYRVVFVAMIYVGAVASLDIIWLASDIANGLMALPNLIGLLLLSPVIVQETQKYFGNPDWKNPDIKIPDVRQ
;
A
#
# COMPACT_ATOMS: atom_id res chain seq x y z
N MET A 1 -3.41 -30.24 -7.76
CA MET A 1 -2.65 -29.07 -7.27
C MET A 1 -2.06 -28.36 -8.48
N ASP A 2 -1.34 -29.08 -9.33
CA ASP A 2 -0.66 -28.53 -10.52
C ASP A 2 -1.60 -27.83 -11.51
N GLN A 3 -2.72 -28.45 -11.91
CA GLN A 3 -3.71 -27.81 -12.79
C GLN A 3 -4.35 -26.53 -12.22
N LEU A 4 -4.47 -26.44 -10.88
CA LEU A 4 -5.00 -25.24 -10.23
C LEU A 4 -3.95 -24.13 -10.23
N ALA A 5 -2.68 -24.48 -9.95
CA ALA A 5 -1.56 -23.54 -10.02
C ALA A 5 -1.40 -22.98 -11.44
N ASP A 6 -1.39 -23.84 -12.47
CA ASP A 6 -1.27 -23.44 -13.88
C ASP A 6 -2.39 -22.48 -14.32
N MET A 7 -3.62 -22.74 -13.87
CA MET A 7 -4.77 -21.87 -14.15
C MET A 7 -4.63 -20.51 -13.46
N LEU A 8 -4.19 -20.49 -12.19
CA LEU A 8 -3.97 -19.25 -11.45
C LEU A 8 -2.83 -18.44 -12.06
N ASP A 9 -1.74 -19.07 -12.48
CA ASP A 9 -0.63 -18.42 -13.17
C ASP A 9 -1.07 -17.81 -14.50
N THR A 10 -1.88 -18.53 -15.28
CA THR A 10 -2.45 -18.00 -16.53
C THR A 10 -3.32 -16.77 -16.27
N LEU A 11 -4.20 -16.82 -15.27
CA LEU A 11 -5.07 -15.70 -14.91
C LEU A 11 -4.26 -14.49 -14.42
N SER A 12 -3.27 -14.72 -13.55
CA SER A 12 -2.37 -13.69 -13.07
C SER A 12 -1.60 -13.05 -14.23
N GLY A 13 -1.08 -13.87 -15.15
CA GLY A 13 -0.39 -13.43 -16.36
C GLY A 13 -1.26 -12.57 -17.26
N ILE A 14 -2.55 -12.87 -17.41
CA ILE A 14 -3.49 -12.04 -18.19
C ILE A 14 -3.76 -10.71 -17.49
N ILE A 15 -4.05 -10.74 -16.20
CA ILE A 15 -4.36 -9.54 -15.41
C ILE A 15 -3.18 -8.58 -15.41
N TRP A 16 -1.99 -9.09 -15.09
CA TRP A 16 -0.74 -8.33 -15.01
C TRP A 16 0.01 -8.27 -16.34
N SER A 17 -0.66 -8.61 -17.45
CA SER A 17 -0.08 -8.49 -18.78
C SER A 17 0.20 -7.05 -19.16
N GLU A 18 1.03 -6.89 -20.18
CA GLU A 18 1.31 -5.62 -20.84
C GLU A 18 0.08 -4.92 -21.44
N TYR A 19 -1.08 -5.59 -21.50
CA TYR A 19 -2.28 -5.08 -22.17
C TYR A 19 -3.41 -4.68 -21.23
N VAL A 20 -3.39 -5.12 -19.98
CA VAL A 20 -4.55 -4.99 -19.07
C VAL A 20 -4.24 -4.05 -17.92
N LEU A 21 -3.74 -4.58 -16.80
CA LEU A 21 -3.75 -3.83 -15.54
C LEU A 21 -2.62 -2.80 -15.47
N ILE A 22 -1.42 -3.13 -15.98
CA ILE A 22 -0.26 -2.23 -15.97
C ILE A 22 -0.54 -0.94 -16.75
N PRO A 23 -0.97 -0.98 -18.04
CA PRO A 23 -1.33 0.23 -18.76
C PRO A 23 -2.50 0.96 -18.10
N LEU A 24 -3.53 0.25 -17.66
CA LEU A 24 -4.70 0.89 -17.06
C LEU A 24 -4.32 1.69 -15.80
N LEU A 25 -3.45 1.15 -14.94
CA LEU A 25 -2.98 1.82 -13.73
C LEU A 25 -2.15 3.06 -14.06
N LEU A 26 -1.11 2.91 -14.89
CA LEU A 26 -0.22 4.02 -15.24
C LEU A 26 -0.95 5.11 -16.02
N LEU A 27 -1.77 4.75 -17.01
CA LEU A 27 -2.52 5.69 -17.82
C LEU A 27 -3.62 6.39 -17.03
N THR A 28 -4.31 5.70 -16.11
CA THR A 28 -5.28 6.34 -15.21
C THR A 28 -4.60 7.36 -14.31
N GLY A 29 -3.47 6.99 -13.69
CA GLY A 29 -2.71 7.92 -12.85
C GLY A 29 -2.18 9.12 -13.64
N LEU A 30 -1.66 8.89 -14.84
CA LEU A 30 -1.19 9.95 -15.74
C LEU A 30 -2.34 10.87 -16.17
N PHE A 31 -3.46 10.29 -16.58
CA PHE A 31 -4.67 11.02 -16.95
C PHE A 31 -5.18 11.91 -15.81
N LEU A 32 -5.27 11.36 -14.58
CA LEU A 32 -5.67 12.12 -13.39
C LEU A 32 -4.65 13.20 -13.04
N THR A 33 -3.36 12.90 -13.16
CA THR A 33 -2.27 13.86 -12.95
C THR A 33 -2.41 15.07 -13.88
N VAL A 34 -2.68 14.85 -15.17
CA VAL A 34 -2.93 15.93 -16.14
C VAL A 34 -4.24 16.66 -15.86
N ARG A 35 -5.35 15.94 -15.61
CA ARG A 35 -6.67 16.50 -15.29
C ARG A 35 -6.65 17.39 -14.04
N LEU A 36 -5.86 17.01 -13.04
CA LEU A 36 -5.67 17.75 -11.78
C LEU A 36 -4.57 18.81 -11.88
N ARG A 37 -4.00 19.06 -13.06
CA ARG A 37 -2.96 20.07 -13.32
C ARG A 37 -1.75 19.88 -12.40
N LEU A 38 -1.22 18.65 -12.36
CA LEU A 38 0.00 18.29 -11.61
C LEU A 38 -0.11 18.60 -10.10
N LEU A 39 -1.31 18.42 -9.52
CA LEU A 39 -1.64 18.76 -8.12
C LEU A 39 -0.62 18.24 -7.12
N GLN A 40 -0.18 17.00 -7.30
CA GLN A 40 0.75 16.35 -6.40
C GLN A 40 2.11 17.06 -6.32
N PHE A 41 2.51 17.85 -7.33
CA PHE A 41 3.80 18.54 -7.31
C PHE A 41 3.73 19.89 -6.58
N HIS A 42 2.63 20.64 -6.72
CA HIS A 42 2.50 21.97 -6.14
C HIS A 42 1.72 22.02 -4.81
N LYS A 43 1.01 20.95 -4.43
CA LYS A 43 0.28 20.87 -3.14
C LYS A 43 0.92 19.96 -2.11
N LEU A 44 1.94 19.18 -2.46
CA LEU A 44 2.56 18.18 -1.55
C LEU A 44 3.00 18.77 -0.21
N PHE A 45 3.70 19.90 -0.20
CA PHE A 45 4.19 20.48 1.05
C PHE A 45 3.05 20.88 2.00
N HIS A 46 1.97 21.45 1.47
CA HIS A 46 0.80 21.77 2.28
C HIS A 46 0.09 20.49 2.77
N ALA A 47 0.00 19.47 1.91
CA ALA A 47 -0.55 18.17 2.26
C ALA A 47 0.24 17.48 3.38
N LEU A 48 1.58 17.51 3.32
CA LEU A 48 2.47 16.99 4.37
C LEU A 48 2.32 17.78 5.68
N TRP A 49 2.17 19.10 5.60
CA TRP A 49 1.88 19.93 6.78
C TRP A 49 0.55 19.53 7.44
N LEU A 50 -0.52 19.34 6.64
CA LEU A 50 -1.80 18.84 7.15
C LEU A 50 -1.65 17.45 7.77
N ALA A 51 -0.92 16.55 7.13
CA ALA A 51 -0.74 15.16 7.52
C ALA A 51 0.06 14.99 8.83
N LEU A 52 1.15 15.75 9.00
CA LEU A 52 2.17 15.49 10.03
C LEU A 52 2.13 16.51 11.18
N ILE A 53 1.73 17.75 10.91
CA ILE A 53 1.83 18.86 11.87
C ILE A 53 0.45 19.19 12.46
N ARG A 54 -0.59 19.27 11.63
CA ARG A 54 -1.94 19.55 12.12
C ARG A 54 -2.60 18.29 12.69
N ARG A 55 -2.50 18.10 14.01
CA ARG A 55 -3.00 16.90 14.70
C ARG A 55 -4.42 16.99 15.27
N LYS A 56 -5.03 18.18 15.29
CA LYS A 56 -6.35 18.43 15.91
C LYS A 56 -7.35 18.97 14.88
N GLU A 57 -8.58 18.46 14.97
CA GLU A 57 -9.72 18.90 14.18
C GLU A 57 -10.55 19.94 14.93
N ALA A 58 -11.31 20.74 14.19
CA ALA A 58 -12.37 21.57 14.75
C ALA A 58 -13.45 20.72 15.43
N GLU A 59 -14.10 21.26 16.46
CA GLU A 59 -15.15 20.56 17.17
C GLU A 59 -16.38 20.31 16.28
N GLY A 60 -17.06 19.17 16.48
CA GLY A 60 -18.32 18.84 15.81
C GLY A 60 -18.20 18.27 14.38
N VAL A 61 -16.99 17.93 13.91
CA VAL A 61 -16.78 17.32 12.58
C VAL A 61 -17.13 15.82 12.59
N GLN A 62 -17.96 15.39 11.64
CA GLN A 62 -18.39 13.99 11.48
C GLN A 62 -17.24 13.05 11.06
N GLY A 63 -17.14 11.90 11.71
CA GLY A 63 -16.19 10.81 11.42
C GLY A 63 -15.86 9.98 12.65
N ASP A 64 -15.24 8.81 12.44
CA ASP A 64 -14.97 7.84 13.50
C ASP A 64 -13.60 8.03 14.18
N ILE A 65 -12.61 8.49 13.41
CA ILE A 65 -11.19 8.64 13.83
C ILE A 65 -10.62 9.99 13.36
N SER A 66 -9.58 10.50 14.00
CA SER A 66 -8.94 11.76 13.56
C SER A 66 -8.25 11.63 12.21
N HIS A 67 -7.94 12.75 11.51
CA HIS A 67 -7.16 12.70 10.27
C HIS A 67 -5.82 11.96 10.46
N TYR A 68 -5.13 12.22 11.57
CA TYR A 68 -3.89 11.54 11.91
C TYR A 68 -4.08 10.03 12.08
N GLN A 69 -5.13 9.60 12.79
CA GLN A 69 -5.43 8.18 12.93
C GLN A 69 -5.82 7.54 11.60
N ALA A 70 -6.56 8.24 10.73
CA ALA A 70 -6.89 7.76 9.39
C ALA A 70 -5.64 7.62 8.51
N LEU A 71 -4.77 8.63 8.52
CA LEU A 71 -3.48 8.59 7.82
C LEU A 71 -2.62 7.43 8.33
N SER A 72 -2.45 7.31 9.64
CA SER A 72 -1.67 6.22 10.24
C SER A 72 -2.30 4.86 9.97
N THR A 73 -3.63 4.73 9.95
CA THR A 73 -4.31 3.47 9.62
C THR A 73 -4.07 3.06 8.17
N ALA A 74 -4.12 4.01 7.23
CA ALA A 74 -3.84 3.67 5.85
C ALA A 74 -2.33 3.52 5.56
N LEU A 75 -1.45 4.24 6.25
CA LEU A 75 0.00 3.95 6.24
C LEU A 75 0.32 2.59 6.87
N ALA A 76 -0.40 2.17 7.91
CA ALA A 76 -0.28 0.81 8.45
C ALA A 76 -0.61 -0.24 7.39
N ALA A 77 -1.63 0.01 6.56
CA ALA A 77 -2.02 -0.90 5.48
C ALA A 77 -1.01 -0.93 4.32
N THR A 78 -0.45 0.23 3.93
CA THR A 78 0.46 0.29 2.78
C THR A 78 1.91 0.01 3.15
N VAL A 79 2.39 0.56 4.26
CA VAL A 79 3.77 0.40 4.71
C VAL A 79 3.92 -0.93 5.45
N GLY A 80 4.16 -1.97 4.66
CA GLY A 80 4.14 -3.37 5.06
C GLY A 80 5.34 -4.18 4.56
N VAL A 81 5.16 -5.49 4.48
CA VAL A 81 6.13 -6.40 3.85
C VAL A 81 6.42 -6.01 2.39
N GLY A 82 5.48 -5.35 1.71
CA GLY A 82 5.66 -4.85 0.35
C GLY A 82 6.87 -3.91 0.21
N ASN A 83 7.11 -3.03 1.18
CA ASN A 83 8.20 -2.06 1.13
C ASN A 83 9.58 -2.66 1.40
N ILE A 84 9.61 -3.80 2.12
CA ILE A 84 10.83 -4.49 2.51
C ILE A 84 11.07 -5.61 1.49
N ALA A 85 10.30 -6.69 1.61
CA ALA A 85 10.44 -7.88 0.78
C ALA A 85 9.95 -7.66 -0.66
N GLY A 86 8.79 -7.02 -0.84
CA GLY A 86 8.22 -6.82 -2.19
C GLY A 86 9.10 -5.94 -3.08
N ALA A 87 9.65 -4.87 -2.51
CA ALA A 87 10.61 -3.98 -3.16
C ALA A 87 11.89 -4.73 -3.53
N ALA A 88 12.45 -5.50 -2.59
CA ALA A 88 13.63 -6.33 -2.83
C ALA A 88 13.42 -7.39 -3.92
N LEU A 89 12.27 -8.07 -3.91
CA LEU A 89 11.90 -9.05 -4.94
C LEU A 89 11.85 -8.41 -6.33
N ALA A 90 11.33 -7.18 -6.45
CA ALA A 90 11.34 -6.50 -7.74
C ALA A 90 12.74 -6.16 -8.24
N ILE A 91 13.68 -5.82 -7.34
CA ILE A 91 15.09 -5.62 -7.73
C ILE A 91 15.74 -6.96 -8.09
N GLY A 92 15.45 -8.02 -7.34
CA GLY A 92 15.97 -9.36 -7.61
C GLY A 92 15.50 -9.93 -8.95
N MET A 93 14.22 -9.74 -9.29
CA MET A 93 13.61 -10.25 -10.53
C MET A 93 13.80 -9.32 -11.73
N GLY A 94 13.61 -8.01 -11.53
CA GLY A 94 13.58 -7.01 -12.59
C GLY A 94 14.85 -6.16 -12.71
N GLY A 95 15.84 -6.38 -11.85
CA GLY A 95 17.04 -5.56 -11.80
C GLY A 95 16.81 -4.17 -11.15
N PRO A 96 17.89 -3.38 -10.98
CA PRO A 96 17.83 -2.03 -10.41
C PRO A 96 16.86 -1.09 -11.14
N GLY A 97 16.62 -1.30 -12.45
CA GLY A 97 15.69 -0.53 -13.24
C GLY A 97 14.24 -0.60 -12.76
N ALA A 98 13.87 -1.64 -12.00
CA ALA A 98 12.53 -1.77 -11.44
C ALA A 98 12.20 -0.61 -10.49
N LEU A 99 13.20 -0.06 -9.79
CA LEU A 99 13.02 1.09 -8.89
C LEU A 99 12.52 2.34 -9.64
N PHE A 100 12.99 2.58 -10.86
CA PHE A 100 12.51 3.69 -11.68
C PHE A 100 11.00 3.56 -11.94
N TRP A 101 10.54 2.37 -12.29
CA TRP A 101 9.12 2.12 -12.56
C TRP A 101 8.27 2.13 -11.30
N MET A 102 8.83 1.79 -10.13
CA MET A 102 8.18 2.07 -8.83
C MET A 102 8.02 3.57 -8.61
N TRP A 103 9.03 4.39 -8.91
CA TRP A 103 8.90 5.85 -8.80
C TRP A 103 7.83 6.40 -9.72
N MET A 104 7.81 5.99 -10.98
CA MET A 104 6.78 6.41 -11.93
C MET A 104 5.38 6.05 -11.44
N THR A 105 5.23 4.83 -10.95
CA THR A 105 4.00 4.33 -10.33
C THR A 105 3.60 5.16 -9.11
N GLY A 106 4.53 5.50 -8.22
CA GLY A 106 4.26 6.34 -7.04
C GLY A 106 3.89 7.78 -7.43
N LEU A 107 4.58 8.36 -8.41
CA LEU A 107 4.36 9.74 -8.88
C LEU A 107 2.96 9.94 -9.47
N VAL A 108 2.53 9.02 -10.34
CA VAL A 108 1.16 9.05 -10.90
C VAL A 108 0.14 8.49 -9.92
N GLY A 109 0.57 7.59 -9.03
CA GLY A 109 -0.22 7.00 -7.95
C GLY A 109 -0.70 8.03 -6.94
N MET A 110 0.08 9.08 -6.65
CA MET A 110 -0.36 10.17 -5.77
C MET A 110 -1.67 10.82 -6.26
N ALA A 111 -1.80 11.10 -7.55
CA ALA A 111 -3.03 11.65 -8.12
C ALA A 111 -4.20 10.65 -8.03
N THR A 112 -3.92 9.37 -8.28
CA THR A 112 -4.90 8.27 -8.16
C THR A 112 -5.41 8.15 -6.72
N LYS A 113 -4.51 8.09 -5.73
CA LYS A 113 -4.85 7.99 -4.31
C LYS A 113 -5.62 9.21 -3.81
N TYR A 114 -5.25 10.41 -4.26
CA TYR A 114 -6.03 11.63 -4.02
C TYR A 114 -7.47 11.46 -4.51
N SER A 115 -7.65 11.03 -5.77
CA SER A 115 -8.96 10.83 -6.38
C SER A 115 -9.81 9.78 -5.64
N GLU A 116 -9.20 8.65 -5.26
CA GLU A 116 -9.84 7.60 -4.47
C GLU A 116 -10.36 8.14 -3.13
N ALA A 117 -9.50 8.83 -2.38
CA ALA A 117 -9.86 9.36 -1.07
C ALA A 117 -10.94 10.45 -1.16
N LEU A 118 -10.86 11.33 -2.17
CA LEU A 118 -11.87 12.36 -2.42
C LEU A 118 -13.24 11.72 -2.63
N LEU A 119 -13.33 10.74 -3.54
CA LEU A 119 -14.59 10.04 -3.80
C LEU A 119 -15.04 9.22 -2.60
N GLY A 120 -14.12 8.56 -1.89
CA GLY A 120 -14.39 7.82 -0.66
C GLY A 120 -15.08 8.66 0.40
N VAL A 121 -14.61 9.90 0.61
CA VAL A 121 -15.22 10.83 1.57
C VAL A 121 -16.51 11.44 1.01
N LYS A 122 -16.56 11.83 -0.27
CA LYS A 122 -17.78 12.44 -0.87
C LYS A 122 -18.98 11.49 -0.84
N TYR A 123 -18.75 10.21 -1.09
CA TYR A 123 -19.81 9.21 -1.19
C TYR A 123 -19.96 8.31 0.03
N ARG A 124 -19.24 8.56 1.13
CA ARG A 124 -19.44 7.81 2.38
C ARG A 124 -20.87 7.98 2.91
N ARG A 125 -21.32 6.98 3.65
CA ARG A 125 -22.64 6.92 4.30
C ARG A 125 -22.47 6.38 5.71
N GLU A 126 -23.45 6.66 6.56
CA GLU A 126 -23.53 5.99 7.86
C GLU A 126 -24.02 4.55 7.67
N ASP A 127 -23.34 3.60 8.31
CA ASP A 127 -23.75 2.22 8.37
C ASP A 127 -24.90 2.02 9.38
N SER A 128 -25.42 0.80 9.44
CA SER A 128 -26.55 0.47 10.34
C SER A 128 -26.26 0.65 11.84
N VAL A 129 -25.00 0.87 12.23
CA VAL A 129 -24.58 1.13 13.60
C VAL A 129 -24.06 2.56 13.80
N GLY A 130 -24.33 3.46 12.85
CA GLY A 130 -24.02 4.89 12.93
C GLY A 130 -22.55 5.25 12.72
N LYS A 131 -21.73 4.33 12.18
CA LYS A 131 -20.33 4.61 11.82
C LYS A 131 -20.21 4.97 10.36
N GLN A 132 -19.16 5.70 10.00
CA GLN A 132 -18.91 6.05 8.59
C GLN A 132 -18.43 4.82 7.82
N SER A 133 -19.01 4.60 6.65
CA SER A 133 -18.64 3.56 5.70
C SER A 133 -18.51 4.18 4.31
N GLY A 134 -17.39 3.93 3.66
CA GLY A 134 -17.08 4.50 2.36
C GLY A 134 -15.97 3.73 1.67
N GLY A 135 -15.64 4.16 0.45
CA GLY A 135 -14.72 3.46 -0.44
C GLY A 135 -15.33 3.20 -1.82
N PRO A 136 -14.66 2.43 -2.66
CA PRO A 136 -15.05 2.25 -4.06
C PRO A 136 -16.43 1.63 -4.25
N MET A 137 -16.80 0.65 -3.43
CA MET A 137 -18.14 0.07 -3.45
C MET A 137 -19.26 1.12 -3.29
N PHE A 138 -19.01 2.20 -2.53
CA PHE A 138 -19.97 3.28 -2.32
C PHE A 138 -19.95 4.31 -3.44
N TYR A 139 -18.78 4.82 -3.83
CA TYR A 139 -18.73 5.85 -4.88
C TYR A 139 -19.05 5.28 -6.27
N LEU A 140 -18.80 3.99 -6.51
CA LEU A 140 -19.22 3.33 -7.75
C LEU A 140 -20.74 3.23 -7.79
N ARG A 141 -21.35 2.74 -6.70
CA ARG A 141 -22.80 2.57 -6.59
C ARG A 141 -23.58 3.89 -6.66
N HIS A 142 -23.07 4.95 -6.05
CA HIS A 142 -23.82 6.21 -5.89
C HIS A 142 -23.32 7.34 -6.79
N GLY A 143 -22.11 7.24 -7.33
CA GLY A 143 -21.54 8.23 -8.24
C GLY A 143 -21.82 7.93 -9.71
N LEU A 144 -22.00 6.66 -10.08
CA LEU A 144 -22.30 6.26 -11.46
C LEU A 144 -23.81 6.00 -11.64
N PRO A 145 -24.41 6.44 -12.76
CA PRO A 145 -25.82 6.20 -13.02
C PRO A 145 -26.11 4.73 -13.39
N GLY A 146 -27.31 4.28 -13.08
CA GLY A 146 -27.85 2.99 -13.54
C GLY A 146 -27.25 1.75 -12.85
N GLY A 147 -27.49 0.57 -13.45
CA GLY A 147 -27.06 -0.72 -12.90
C GLY A 147 -25.54 -0.97 -12.95
N LEU A 148 -24.81 -0.22 -13.79
CA LEU A 148 -23.35 -0.34 -13.92
C LEU A 148 -22.65 -0.01 -12.60
N GLY A 149 -23.04 1.08 -11.94
CA GLY A 149 -22.44 1.50 -10.67
C GLY A 149 -22.60 0.46 -9.56
N LEU A 150 -23.80 -0.13 -9.46
CA LEU A 150 -24.05 -1.23 -8.52
C LEU A 150 -23.19 -2.46 -8.84
N THR A 151 -23.09 -2.83 -10.11
CA THR A 151 -22.31 -3.99 -10.56
C THR A 151 -20.83 -3.82 -10.21
N LEU A 152 -20.23 -2.69 -10.59
CA LEU A 152 -18.84 -2.39 -10.28
C LEU A 152 -18.59 -2.32 -8.77
N GLY A 153 -19.53 -1.74 -8.01
CA GLY A 153 -19.42 -1.65 -6.56
C GLY A 153 -19.47 -3.01 -5.86
N VAL A 154 -20.34 -3.93 -6.33
CA VAL A 154 -20.41 -5.31 -5.84
C VAL A 154 -19.14 -6.09 -6.21
N LEU A 155 -18.67 -5.99 -7.46
CA LEU A 155 -17.44 -6.64 -7.89
C LEU A 155 -16.24 -6.19 -7.05
N PHE A 156 -16.11 -4.87 -6.83
CA PHE A 156 -15.07 -4.33 -5.96
C PHE A 156 -15.15 -4.94 -4.55
N ALA A 157 -16.34 -4.95 -3.95
CA ALA A 157 -16.51 -5.44 -2.59
C ALA A 157 -16.21 -6.95 -2.47
N VAL A 158 -16.60 -7.76 -3.46
CA VAL A 158 -16.27 -9.20 -3.48
C VAL A 158 -14.77 -9.41 -3.58
N PHE A 159 -14.13 -8.79 -4.57
CA PHE A 159 -12.69 -8.97 -4.76
C PHE A 159 -11.88 -8.35 -3.64
N GLY A 160 -12.29 -7.22 -3.08
CA GLY A 160 -11.62 -6.60 -1.94
C GLY A 160 -11.75 -7.41 -0.65
N ALA A 161 -12.90 -8.05 -0.41
CA ALA A 161 -13.05 -8.97 0.72
C ALA A 161 -12.12 -10.19 0.59
N ILE A 162 -11.94 -10.72 -0.63
CA ILE A 162 -11.03 -11.83 -0.90
C ILE A 162 -9.56 -11.37 -0.82
N ALA A 163 -9.22 -10.25 -1.46
CA ALA A 163 -7.87 -9.69 -1.50
C ALA A 163 -7.33 -9.40 -0.10
N ALA A 164 -8.19 -9.00 0.85
CA ALA A 164 -7.80 -8.80 2.24
C ALA A 164 -7.15 -10.03 2.89
N PHE A 165 -7.54 -11.25 2.51
CA PHE A 165 -6.91 -12.48 2.99
C PHE A 165 -5.55 -12.77 2.35
N GLY A 166 -5.27 -12.17 1.19
CA GLY A 166 -3.99 -12.27 0.50
C GLY A 166 -3.00 -11.24 1.01
N ILE A 167 -2.95 -10.09 0.35
CA ILE A 167 -2.01 -8.98 0.61
C ILE A 167 -2.04 -8.49 2.06
N GLY A 168 -3.21 -8.53 2.68
CA GLY A 168 -3.44 -8.02 4.02
C GLY A 168 -3.27 -9.05 5.13
N ASN A 169 -3.06 -10.33 4.83
CA ASN A 169 -3.12 -11.37 5.86
C ASN A 169 -2.10 -12.48 5.60
N GLY A 170 -2.35 -13.33 4.60
CA GLY A 170 -1.54 -14.50 4.34
C GLY A 170 -0.09 -14.14 4.04
N THR A 171 0.16 -13.20 3.13
CA THR A 171 1.53 -12.81 2.73
C THR A 171 2.29 -12.21 3.90
N GLN A 172 1.61 -11.35 4.68
CA GLN A 172 2.16 -10.69 5.86
C GLN A 172 2.56 -11.72 6.92
N ALA A 173 1.62 -12.57 7.33
CA ALA A 173 1.85 -13.58 8.36
C ALA A 173 2.95 -14.57 7.93
N ASN A 174 2.96 -14.95 6.65
CA ASN A 174 3.96 -15.85 6.13
C ASN A 174 5.36 -15.24 6.23
N THR A 175 5.58 -14.05 5.68
CA THR A 175 6.89 -13.40 5.69
C THR A 175 7.40 -13.17 7.10
N VAL A 176 6.54 -12.80 8.06
CA VAL A 176 6.94 -12.71 9.48
C VAL A 176 7.42 -14.04 10.01
N SER A 177 6.63 -15.11 9.83
CA SER A 177 6.96 -16.42 10.38
C SER A 177 8.28 -16.97 9.83
N GLN A 178 8.54 -16.78 8.53
CA GLN A 178 9.78 -17.19 7.88
C GLN A 178 10.98 -16.37 8.38
N GLN A 179 10.81 -15.06 8.52
CA GLN A 179 11.89 -14.19 9.04
C GLN A 179 12.24 -14.49 10.50
N LEU A 180 11.24 -14.73 11.35
CA LEU A 180 11.48 -15.15 12.74
C LEU A 180 12.15 -16.53 12.83
N ASN A 181 11.82 -17.43 11.91
CA ASN A 181 12.47 -18.72 11.81
C ASN A 181 13.94 -18.59 11.37
N ALA A 182 14.21 -17.83 10.31
CA ALA A 182 15.55 -17.65 9.77
C ALA A 182 16.50 -17.01 10.79
N VAL A 183 16.01 -16.04 11.57
CA VAL A 183 16.86 -15.25 12.47
C VAL A 183 16.98 -15.85 13.87
N TRP A 184 15.90 -16.42 14.42
CA TRP A 184 15.87 -16.93 15.80
C TRP A 184 15.48 -18.40 15.93
N GLY A 185 15.25 -19.10 14.81
CA GLY A 185 14.80 -20.50 14.83
C GLY A 185 13.39 -20.70 15.38
N VAL A 186 12.58 -19.63 15.48
CA VAL A 186 11.20 -19.72 15.99
C VAL A 186 10.38 -20.56 15.01
N PRO A 187 9.72 -21.65 15.44
CA PRO A 187 8.88 -22.44 14.55
C PRO A 187 7.71 -21.59 13.99
N THR A 188 7.42 -21.73 12.70
CA THR A 188 6.42 -20.89 12.00
C THR A 188 5.03 -20.95 12.63
N TRP A 189 4.62 -22.12 13.13
CA TRP A 189 3.35 -22.29 13.83
C TRP A 189 3.28 -21.53 15.17
N VAL A 190 4.41 -21.40 15.89
CA VAL A 190 4.49 -20.62 17.14
C VAL A 190 4.34 -19.13 16.81
N ALA A 191 5.06 -18.66 15.79
CA ALA A 191 4.92 -17.29 15.29
C ALA A 191 3.46 -17.01 14.86
N GLY A 192 2.84 -17.94 14.15
CA GLY A 192 1.43 -17.87 13.75
C GLY A 192 0.48 -17.70 14.94
N ILE A 193 0.60 -18.54 15.97
CA ILE A 193 -0.23 -18.44 17.18
C ILE A 193 -0.02 -17.10 17.89
N ALA A 194 1.23 -16.65 18.03
CA ALA A 194 1.53 -15.36 18.64
C ALA A 194 0.87 -14.20 17.87
N MET A 195 0.97 -14.20 16.53
CA MET A 195 0.31 -13.18 15.69
C MET A 195 -1.22 -13.23 15.81
N VAL A 196 -1.83 -14.41 15.83
CA VAL A 196 -3.28 -14.57 16.03
C VAL A 196 -3.73 -13.92 17.34
N ILE A 197 -3.02 -14.19 18.44
CA ILE A 197 -3.36 -13.63 19.76
C ILE A 197 -3.22 -12.11 19.73
N ILE A 198 -2.07 -11.59 19.29
CA ILE A 198 -1.79 -10.15 19.33
C ILE A 198 -2.72 -9.40 18.38
N ALA A 199 -2.86 -9.82 17.12
CA ALA A 199 -3.75 -9.17 16.15
C ALA A 199 -5.23 -9.29 16.54
N GLY A 200 -5.64 -10.44 17.07
CA GLY A 200 -7.02 -10.67 17.52
C GLY A 200 -7.46 -9.67 18.59
N THR A 201 -6.60 -9.36 19.57
CA THR A 201 -6.93 -8.37 20.62
C THR A 201 -7.24 -6.99 20.05
N VAL A 202 -6.57 -6.59 18.97
CA VAL A 202 -6.75 -5.27 18.34
C VAL A 202 -7.94 -5.27 17.38
N ILE A 203 -8.03 -6.28 16.50
CA ILE A 203 -9.05 -6.41 15.45
C ILE A 203 -10.46 -6.48 16.04
N ILE A 204 -10.64 -7.22 17.14
CA ILE A 204 -11.96 -7.35 17.79
C ILE A 204 -12.49 -5.98 18.23
N GLY A 205 -11.62 -5.04 18.63
CA GLY A 205 -11.98 -3.67 18.99
C GLY A 205 -12.40 -2.77 17.82
N GLY A 206 -12.23 -3.21 16.57
CA GLY A 206 -12.58 -2.48 15.35
C GLY A 206 -11.77 -1.20 15.11
N ILE A 207 -12.28 -0.33 14.23
CA ILE A 207 -11.54 0.82 13.68
C ILE A 207 -10.93 1.78 14.72
N LYS A 208 -11.60 1.99 15.87
CA LYS A 208 -11.06 2.85 16.94
C LYS A 208 -9.84 2.24 17.61
N SER A 209 -9.82 0.92 17.78
CA SER A 209 -8.69 0.16 18.33
C SER A 209 -7.53 0.18 17.33
N ILE A 210 -7.82 -0.17 16.08
CA ILE A 210 -6.86 -0.19 14.97
C ILE A 210 -6.20 1.19 14.82
N GLY A 211 -7.01 2.26 14.74
CA GLY A 211 -6.51 3.62 14.57
C GLY A 211 -5.66 4.12 15.75
N ARG A 212 -5.93 3.65 16.98
CA ARG A 212 -5.11 3.98 18.15
C ARG A 212 -3.75 3.30 18.08
N VAL A 213 -3.72 2.00 17.75
CA VAL A 213 -2.47 1.24 17.60
C VAL A 213 -1.65 1.79 16.44
N ALA A 214 -2.28 2.00 15.28
CA ALA A 214 -1.61 2.54 14.09
C ALA A 214 -0.98 3.92 14.37
N ALA A 215 -1.72 4.83 15.02
CA ALA A 215 -1.21 6.16 15.37
C ALA A 215 -0.01 6.14 16.32
N GLY A 216 0.14 5.10 17.15
CA GLY A 216 1.30 4.95 18.03
C GLY A 216 2.48 4.25 17.36
N VAL A 217 2.22 3.19 16.59
CA VAL A 217 3.24 2.28 16.07
C VAL A 217 3.84 2.74 14.74
N VAL A 218 2.99 3.14 13.79
CA VAL A 218 3.38 3.41 12.40
C VAL A 218 4.43 4.51 12.24
N PRO A 219 4.33 5.67 12.91
CA PRO A 219 5.36 6.70 12.78
C PRO A 219 6.72 6.22 13.30
N ILE A 220 6.72 5.48 14.40
CA ILE A 220 7.94 4.97 15.05
C ILE A 220 8.61 3.93 14.14
N MET A 221 7.84 2.96 13.63
CA MET A 221 8.39 1.90 12.79
C MET A 221 9.00 2.46 11.49
N ILE A 222 8.34 3.45 10.86
CA ILE A 222 8.83 4.12 9.65
C ILE A 222 10.13 4.87 9.94
N LEU A 223 10.15 5.69 11.01
CA LEU A 223 11.33 6.50 11.35
C LEU A 223 12.54 5.64 11.73
N LEU A 224 12.33 4.56 12.48
CA LEU A 224 13.42 3.64 12.84
C LEU A 224 13.99 2.94 11.60
N TYR A 225 13.12 2.42 10.73
CA TYR A 225 13.55 1.74 9.52
C TYR A 225 14.28 2.68 8.55
N ILE A 226 13.73 3.88 8.33
CA ILE A 226 14.40 4.96 7.58
C ILE A 226 15.75 5.28 8.20
N GLY A 227 15.82 5.43 9.53
CA GLY A 227 17.07 5.75 10.23
C GLY A 227 18.18 4.73 9.98
N VAL A 228 17.88 3.44 10.11
CA VAL A 228 18.87 2.37 9.87
C VAL A 228 19.27 2.32 8.40
N THR A 229 18.30 2.40 7.49
CA THR A 229 18.59 2.35 6.06
C THR A 229 19.41 3.57 5.62
N LEU A 230 19.17 4.74 6.23
CA LEU A 230 19.97 5.94 6.00
C LEU A 230 21.43 5.75 6.45
N LEU A 231 21.66 5.08 7.59
CA LEU A 231 23.03 4.78 8.04
C LEU A 231 23.79 3.92 7.01
N VAL A 232 23.12 2.91 6.46
CA VAL A 232 23.69 2.07 5.38
C VAL A 232 24.02 2.92 4.14
N LEU A 233 23.11 3.79 3.72
CA LEU A 233 23.32 4.68 2.56
C LEU A 233 24.43 5.69 2.81
N ILE A 234 24.59 6.20 4.04
CA ILE A 234 25.71 7.08 4.41
C ILE A 234 27.04 6.31 4.34
N ALA A 235 27.06 5.05 4.78
CA ALA A 235 28.25 4.20 4.68
C ALA A 235 28.66 3.93 3.22
N HIS A 236 27.69 3.90 2.30
CA HIS A 236 27.88 3.70 0.85
C HIS A 236 27.65 4.99 0.05
N ALA A 237 27.89 6.16 0.65
CA ALA A 237 27.54 7.44 0.01
C ALA A 237 28.26 7.65 -1.34
N GLY A 238 29.46 7.10 -1.49
CA GLY A 238 30.24 7.14 -2.73
C GLY A 238 29.59 6.37 -3.89
N ASP A 239 28.80 5.34 -3.61
CA ASP A 239 28.20 4.45 -4.60
C ASP A 239 26.82 4.93 -5.08
N ILE A 240 26.20 5.86 -4.33
CA ILE A 240 24.86 6.38 -4.65
C ILE A 240 24.76 6.95 -6.08
N PRO A 241 25.70 7.78 -6.58
CA PRO A 241 25.61 8.29 -7.95
C PRO A 241 25.63 7.17 -9.00
N ALA A 242 26.45 6.13 -8.80
CA ALA A 242 26.52 4.99 -9.70
C ALA A 242 25.25 4.14 -9.63
N ALA A 243 24.70 3.92 -8.43
CA ALA A 243 23.43 3.23 -8.23
C ALA A 243 22.27 3.95 -8.92
N LEU A 244 22.17 5.28 -8.79
CA LEU A 244 21.15 6.07 -9.47
C LEU A 244 21.32 6.03 -11.00
N ALA A 245 22.55 6.12 -11.50
CA ALA A 245 22.82 5.97 -12.93
C ALA A 245 22.36 4.59 -13.43
N LEU A 246 22.66 3.52 -12.68
CA LEU A 246 22.25 2.16 -12.98
C LEU A 246 20.72 1.99 -12.99
N VAL A 247 20.02 2.57 -12.00
CA VAL A 247 18.54 2.57 -11.98
C VAL A 247 17.98 3.19 -13.25
N MET A 248 18.54 4.33 -13.69
CA MET A 248 18.06 5.02 -14.89
C MET A 248 18.39 4.26 -16.18
N THR A 249 19.59 3.68 -16.32
CA THR A 249 19.99 2.96 -17.53
C THR A 249 19.30 1.61 -17.64
N ASP A 250 19.22 0.86 -16.55
CA ASP A 250 18.62 -0.47 -16.53
C ASP A 250 17.09 -0.41 -16.74
N ALA A 251 16.43 0.66 -16.32
CA ALA A 251 14.99 0.89 -16.52
C ALA A 251 14.56 0.86 -18.00
N PHE A 252 15.47 1.16 -18.92
CA PHE A 252 15.22 1.23 -20.37
C PHE A 252 16.04 0.25 -21.19
N THR A 253 16.90 -0.55 -20.55
CA THR A 253 17.71 -1.58 -21.23
C THR A 253 17.37 -2.98 -20.77
N GLY A 254 16.98 -3.17 -19.50
CA GLY A 254 16.76 -4.46 -18.87
C GLY A 254 18.00 -5.36 -18.93
N GLN A 255 19.18 -4.75 -18.90
CA GLN A 255 20.45 -5.49 -19.02
C GLN A 255 20.66 -6.36 -17.78
N ALA A 256 20.35 -5.84 -16.60
CA ALA A 256 20.53 -6.54 -15.33
C ALA A 256 19.50 -7.64 -15.08
N ALA A 257 18.30 -7.52 -15.65
CA ALA A 257 17.22 -8.48 -15.47
C ALA A 257 17.39 -9.75 -16.32
N ALA A 258 17.66 -9.59 -17.63
CA ALA A 258 17.68 -10.72 -18.56
C ALA A 258 18.62 -10.50 -19.76
N GLY A 259 19.67 -9.71 -19.62
CA GLY A 259 20.71 -9.56 -20.65
C GLY A 259 20.39 -8.57 -21.79
N GLY A 260 19.28 -7.84 -21.70
CA GLY A 260 18.90 -6.76 -22.63
C GLY A 260 17.81 -7.13 -23.65
N GLY A 261 17.17 -6.10 -24.23
CA GLY A 261 16.15 -6.24 -25.28
C GLY A 261 14.71 -5.90 -24.84
N ALA A 262 13.76 -5.90 -25.77
CA ALA A 262 12.38 -5.48 -25.50
C ALA A 262 11.69 -6.35 -24.42
N ALA A 263 11.93 -7.66 -24.43
CA ALA A 263 11.38 -8.58 -23.44
C ALA A 263 11.95 -8.32 -22.03
N SER A 264 13.24 -8.01 -21.90
CA SER A 264 13.84 -7.71 -20.59
C SER A 264 13.35 -6.36 -20.03
N ILE A 265 13.17 -5.36 -20.89
CA ILE A 265 12.54 -4.08 -20.51
C ILE A 265 11.13 -4.32 -19.95
N PHE A 266 10.34 -5.19 -20.57
CA PHE A 266 9.02 -5.52 -20.06
C PHE A 266 9.08 -6.16 -18.67
N VAL A 267 10.01 -7.09 -18.42
CA VAL A 267 10.20 -7.67 -17.08
C VAL A 267 10.52 -6.60 -16.04
N VAL A 268 11.38 -5.62 -16.38
CA VAL A 268 11.72 -4.50 -15.49
C VAL A 268 10.49 -3.65 -15.17
N ILE A 269 9.69 -3.31 -16.18
CA ILE A 269 8.44 -2.57 -16.04
C ILE A 269 7.46 -3.36 -15.16
N GLN A 270 7.24 -4.64 -15.48
CA GLN A 270 6.29 -5.49 -14.78
C GLN A 270 6.67 -5.64 -13.31
N ALA A 271 7.94 -5.93 -13.01
CA ALA A 271 8.45 -6.03 -11.65
C ALA A 271 8.28 -4.71 -10.87
N GLY A 272 8.66 -3.59 -11.48
CA GLY A 272 8.57 -2.27 -10.85
C GLY A 272 7.13 -1.80 -10.63
N VAL A 273 6.25 -1.93 -11.63
CA VAL A 273 4.85 -1.52 -11.53
C VAL A 273 4.08 -2.43 -10.57
N ALA A 274 4.19 -3.76 -10.71
CA ALA A 274 3.44 -4.68 -9.86
C ALA A 274 3.80 -4.51 -8.38
N ARG A 275 5.11 -4.44 -8.05
CA ARG A 275 5.54 -4.27 -6.65
C ARG A 275 5.39 -2.84 -6.15
N GLY A 276 5.50 -1.83 -7.01
CA GLY A 276 5.19 -0.45 -6.67
C GLY A 276 3.73 -0.27 -6.22
N ILE A 277 2.79 -0.90 -6.92
CA ILE A 277 1.36 -0.85 -6.59
C ILE A 277 1.03 -1.71 -5.38
N PHE A 278 1.66 -2.89 -5.25
CA PHE A 278 1.55 -3.69 -4.04
C PHE A 278 1.98 -2.93 -2.78
N SER A 279 2.99 -2.07 -2.90
CA SER A 279 3.48 -1.22 -1.81
C SER A 279 2.50 -0.07 -1.49
N ASN A 280 2.26 0.85 -2.42
CA ASN A 280 1.47 2.05 -2.11
C ASN A 280 -0.05 1.91 -2.27
N GLU A 281 -0.52 0.82 -2.87
CA GLU A 281 -1.93 0.50 -3.14
C GLU A 281 -2.68 1.58 -3.95
N SER A 282 -1.97 2.42 -4.72
CA SER A 282 -2.61 3.46 -5.54
C SER A 282 -3.27 2.81 -6.74
N GLY A 283 -4.58 3.02 -6.91
CA GLY A 283 -5.35 2.35 -7.96
C GLY A 283 -6.03 1.05 -7.51
N LEU A 284 -5.71 0.55 -6.31
CA LEU A 284 -6.44 -0.55 -5.68
C LEU A 284 -7.74 -0.10 -5.02
N GLY A 285 -7.90 1.20 -4.71
CA GLY A 285 -9.12 1.75 -4.11
C GLY A 285 -9.28 1.61 -2.60
N THR A 286 -8.49 0.76 -1.96
CA THR A 286 -8.52 0.44 -0.52
C THR A 286 -8.25 1.64 0.37
N GLY A 287 -7.33 2.53 -0.03
CA GLY A 287 -7.02 3.75 0.73
C GLY A 287 -8.23 4.66 0.97
N ALA A 288 -9.22 4.64 0.06
CA ALA A 288 -10.46 5.39 0.22
C ALA A 288 -11.31 4.91 1.41
N ILE A 289 -11.18 3.64 1.80
CA ILE A 289 -11.93 3.03 2.91
C ILE A 289 -11.47 3.63 4.24
N ALA A 290 -10.15 3.75 4.46
CA ALA A 290 -9.61 4.45 5.63
C ALA A 290 -9.96 5.94 5.61
N ALA A 291 -9.80 6.59 4.45
CA ALA A 291 -10.09 8.02 4.31
C ALA A 291 -11.55 8.36 4.65
N ALA A 292 -12.49 7.49 4.29
CA ALA A 292 -13.91 7.68 4.60
C ALA A 292 -14.21 7.71 6.11
N ALA A 293 -13.42 7.01 6.94
CA ALA A 293 -13.58 6.97 8.39
C ALA A 293 -13.08 8.24 9.10
N ALA A 294 -12.32 9.10 8.40
CA ALA A 294 -11.70 10.27 8.98
C ALA A 294 -12.73 11.35 9.35
N LYS A 295 -12.50 12.05 10.46
CA LYS A 295 -13.24 13.24 10.87
C LYS A 295 -12.93 14.41 9.96
N THR A 296 -13.70 14.53 8.89
CA THR A 296 -13.51 15.56 7.86
C THR A 296 -14.84 16.05 7.33
N ASP A 297 -14.93 17.35 7.05
CA ASP A 297 -16.07 17.99 6.37
C ASP A 297 -15.76 18.30 4.90
N GLN A 298 -14.52 18.07 4.45
CA GLN A 298 -14.06 18.48 3.15
C GLN A 298 -13.25 17.36 2.46
N PRO A 299 -13.86 16.64 1.49
CA PRO A 299 -13.21 15.58 0.72
C PRO A 299 -11.81 15.92 0.20
N VAL A 300 -11.60 17.13 -0.32
CA VAL A 300 -10.30 17.55 -0.89
C VAL A 300 -9.21 17.62 0.18
N ARG A 301 -9.55 18.05 1.40
CA ARG A 301 -8.58 18.16 2.50
C ARG A 301 -8.08 16.77 2.91
N GLN A 302 -9.00 15.82 3.09
CA GLN A 302 -8.65 14.44 3.40
C GLN A 302 -7.93 13.75 2.24
N ALA A 303 -8.29 14.07 0.99
CA ALA A 303 -7.62 13.56 -0.20
C ALA A 303 -6.15 14.04 -0.29
N MET A 304 -5.88 15.31 0.03
CA MET A 304 -4.51 15.81 0.15
C MET A 304 -3.72 15.04 1.21
N VAL A 305 -4.28 14.78 2.39
CA VAL A 305 -3.61 13.97 3.41
C VAL A 305 -3.35 12.55 2.89
N SER A 306 -4.32 11.93 2.23
CA SER A 306 -4.21 10.54 1.74
C SER A 306 -3.16 10.38 0.64
N MET A 307 -2.97 11.37 -0.26
CA MET A 307 -1.93 11.25 -1.29
C MET A 307 -0.51 11.27 -0.73
N THR A 308 -0.30 11.83 0.48
CA THR A 308 1.03 11.81 1.13
C THR A 308 1.48 10.40 1.49
N GLN A 309 0.54 9.44 1.56
CA GLN A 309 0.85 8.05 1.84
C GLN A 309 1.71 7.45 0.74
N THR A 310 1.30 7.61 -0.51
CA THR A 310 2.07 7.14 -1.67
C THR A 310 3.47 7.77 -1.73
N PHE A 311 3.59 9.05 -1.35
CA PHE A 311 4.88 9.73 -1.26
C PHE A 311 5.80 9.11 -0.20
N ILE A 312 5.31 8.96 1.04
CA ILE A 312 6.08 8.39 2.15
C ILE A 312 6.44 6.93 1.85
N ASP A 313 5.47 6.16 1.38
CA ASP A 313 5.61 4.74 1.07
C ASP A 313 6.66 4.48 -0.01
N THR A 314 6.44 5.02 -1.22
CA THR A 314 7.24 4.63 -2.38
C THR A 314 8.44 5.52 -2.57
N LEU A 315 8.26 6.84 -2.49
CA LEU A 315 9.34 7.77 -2.82
C LEU A 315 10.36 7.90 -1.69
N ILE A 316 10.00 7.56 -0.45
CA ILE A 316 10.92 7.51 0.69
C ILE A 316 11.27 6.06 1.04
N VAL A 317 10.34 5.28 1.59
CA VAL A 317 10.68 3.97 2.20
C VAL A 317 11.16 2.95 1.16
N VAL A 318 10.46 2.80 0.04
CA VAL A 318 10.88 1.88 -1.05
C VAL A 318 12.19 2.36 -1.68
N THR A 319 12.32 3.66 -1.98
CA THR A 319 13.58 4.21 -2.50
C THR A 319 14.78 3.86 -1.62
N MET A 320 14.66 4.06 -0.31
CA MET A 320 15.76 3.77 0.61
C MET A 320 16.09 2.29 0.67
N THR A 321 15.07 1.42 0.70
CA THR A 321 15.25 -0.03 0.69
C THR A 321 15.95 -0.50 -0.58
N CYS A 322 15.44 -0.10 -1.75
CA CYS A 322 16.03 -0.49 -3.03
C CYS A 322 17.44 0.09 -3.20
N LEU A 323 17.68 1.34 -2.80
CA LEU A 323 19.04 1.90 -2.86
C LEU A 323 20.00 1.15 -1.94
N ALA A 324 19.61 0.81 -0.71
CA ALA A 324 20.45 0.03 0.20
C ALA A 324 20.82 -1.34 -0.42
N ILE A 325 19.87 -1.99 -1.09
CA ILE A 325 20.10 -3.23 -1.83
C ILE A 325 21.05 -3.02 -3.01
N ILE A 326 20.85 -1.96 -3.80
CA ILE A 326 21.64 -1.69 -5.01
C ILE A 326 23.09 -1.33 -4.66
N VAL A 327 23.31 -0.47 -3.66
CA VAL A 327 24.66 0.00 -3.29
C VAL A 327 25.49 -1.09 -2.59
N THR A 328 24.83 -2.00 -1.86
CA THR A 328 25.52 -3.15 -1.24
C THR A 328 25.81 -4.26 -2.23
N GLY A 329 25.12 -4.27 -3.38
CA GLY A 329 25.35 -5.24 -4.45
C GLY A 329 24.72 -6.61 -4.21
N VAL A 330 24.06 -6.85 -3.07
CA VAL A 330 23.45 -8.15 -2.71
C VAL A 330 22.43 -8.65 -3.72
N TRP A 331 21.85 -7.76 -4.53
CA TRP A 331 20.95 -8.14 -5.63
C TRP A 331 21.64 -8.93 -6.75
N GLN A 332 22.98 -8.92 -6.80
CA GLN A 332 23.76 -9.65 -7.80
C GLN A 332 23.99 -11.11 -7.39
N GLU A 333 23.86 -11.43 -6.11
CA GLU A 333 24.13 -12.76 -5.55
C GLU A 333 23.07 -13.80 -5.97
N ASP A 334 23.41 -15.08 -5.77
CA ASP A 334 22.49 -16.19 -5.96
C ASP A 334 21.42 -16.19 -4.86
N GLY A 335 20.18 -16.58 -5.18
CA GLY A 335 19.08 -16.64 -4.19
C GLY A 335 18.12 -15.43 -4.16
N ARG A 336 17.97 -14.72 -5.28
CA ARG A 336 17.10 -13.54 -5.47
C ARG A 336 15.58 -13.76 -5.27
N GLY A 337 15.17 -14.96 -4.84
CA GLY A 337 13.78 -15.38 -4.70
C GLY A 337 13.13 -15.03 -3.37
N ASP A 338 13.91 -14.62 -2.35
CA ASP A 338 13.38 -14.16 -1.06
C ASP A 338 13.78 -12.72 -0.79
N GLY A 339 12.84 -11.80 -1.01
CA GLY A 339 13.10 -10.38 -0.83
C GLY A 339 13.39 -9.97 0.62
N ALA A 340 12.79 -10.63 1.61
CA ALA A 340 13.03 -10.27 3.01
C ALA A 340 14.44 -10.71 3.44
N ALA A 341 14.90 -11.87 2.95
CA ALA A 341 16.28 -12.30 3.10
C ALA A 341 17.25 -11.35 2.39
N MET A 342 16.94 -10.90 1.16
CA MET A 342 17.77 -9.92 0.44
C MET A 342 17.89 -8.59 1.18
N THR A 343 16.80 -8.06 1.74
CA THR A 343 16.89 -6.83 2.55
C THR A 343 17.71 -7.06 3.82
N SER A 344 17.58 -8.24 4.44
CA SER A 344 18.41 -8.61 5.59
C SER A 344 19.89 -8.63 5.24
N ALA A 345 20.27 -9.22 4.11
CA ALA A 345 21.64 -9.25 3.62
C ALA A 345 22.17 -7.83 3.36
N ALA A 346 21.41 -6.99 2.64
CA ALA A 346 21.79 -5.60 2.38
C ALA A 346 22.07 -4.81 3.67
N LEU A 347 21.24 -4.98 4.71
CA LEU A 347 21.43 -4.28 5.97
C LEU A 347 22.56 -4.89 6.81
N GLN A 348 22.83 -6.19 6.70
CA GLN A 348 23.99 -6.80 7.34
C GLN A 348 25.29 -6.27 6.73
N ASP A 349 25.42 -6.31 5.40
CA ASP A 349 26.62 -5.83 4.69
C ASP A 349 26.80 -4.33 4.87
N GLY A 350 25.69 -3.60 4.73
CA GLY A 350 25.61 -2.16 4.94
C GLY A 350 26.14 -1.71 6.31
N LEU A 351 25.74 -2.40 7.37
CA LEU A 351 26.18 -2.10 8.74
C LEU A 351 27.59 -2.65 9.02
N ALA A 352 27.97 -3.79 8.44
CA ALA A 352 29.32 -4.35 8.56
C ALA A 352 30.38 -3.41 7.96
N ALA A 353 30.04 -2.67 6.91
CA ALA A 353 30.90 -1.64 6.32
C ALA A 353 31.21 -0.48 7.30
N ILE A 354 30.31 -0.18 8.24
CA ILE A 354 30.54 0.81 9.31
C ILE A 354 31.44 0.19 10.38
N SER A 355 31.07 -1.01 10.84
CA SER A 355 31.86 -1.79 11.78
C SER A 355 31.43 -3.26 11.70
N PRO A 356 32.37 -4.21 11.60
CA PRO A 356 32.03 -5.64 11.47
C PRO A 356 31.11 -6.15 12.58
N GLY A 357 31.23 -5.61 13.80
CA GLY A 357 30.37 -5.98 14.94
C GLY A 357 28.91 -5.54 14.81
N LEU A 358 28.61 -4.57 13.94
CA LEU A 358 27.24 -4.12 13.67
C LEU A 358 26.53 -4.95 12.61
N GLY A 359 27.27 -5.70 11.78
CA GLY A 359 26.70 -6.50 10.69
C GLY A 359 25.53 -7.39 11.13
N PRO A 360 25.68 -8.25 12.16
CA PRO A 360 24.61 -9.12 12.63
C PRO A 360 23.32 -8.40 13.05
N LEU A 361 23.41 -7.11 13.44
CA LEU A 361 22.22 -6.33 13.79
C LEU A 361 21.30 -6.10 12.58
N GLY A 362 21.81 -6.11 11.36
CA GLY A 362 21.03 -5.92 10.13
C GLY A 362 19.89 -6.94 10.03
N GLY A 363 20.19 -8.23 10.24
CA GLY A 363 19.18 -9.29 10.23
C GLY A 363 18.14 -9.14 11.34
N TYR A 364 18.56 -8.82 12.56
CA TYR A 364 17.64 -8.59 13.68
C TYR A 364 16.72 -7.39 13.42
N ILE A 365 17.26 -6.30 12.87
CA ILE A 365 16.49 -5.10 12.54
C ILE A 365 15.43 -5.41 11.49
N VAL A 366 15.79 -6.12 10.41
CA VAL A 366 14.83 -6.48 9.36
C VAL A 366 13.74 -7.40 9.90
N ALA A 367 14.08 -8.42 10.68
CA ALA A 367 13.08 -9.33 11.22
C ALA A 367 12.10 -8.63 12.18
N ILE A 368 12.58 -7.69 13.01
CA ILE A 368 11.70 -6.85 13.85
C ILE A 368 10.87 -5.91 12.98
N ALA A 369 11.47 -5.26 11.98
CA ALA A 369 10.78 -4.34 11.08
C ALA A 369 9.65 -5.07 10.33
N VAL A 370 9.94 -6.23 9.73
CA VAL A 370 8.97 -7.10 9.07
C VAL A 370 7.84 -7.48 10.02
N ALA A 371 8.14 -7.91 11.25
CA ALA A 371 7.13 -8.27 12.24
C ALA A 371 6.17 -7.09 12.55
N VAL A 372 6.70 -5.89 12.76
CA VAL A 372 5.91 -4.71 13.09
C VAL A 372 5.13 -4.19 11.88
N PHE A 373 5.77 -4.11 10.71
CA PHE A 373 5.17 -3.64 9.46
C PHE A 373 4.02 -4.56 9.07
N ALA A 374 4.27 -5.87 8.98
CA ALA A 374 3.26 -6.88 8.70
C ALA A 374 2.10 -6.85 9.69
N PHE A 375 2.40 -6.73 10.99
CA PHE A 375 1.37 -6.61 12.01
C PHE A 375 0.46 -5.42 11.75
N THR A 376 1.01 -4.24 11.48
CA THR A 376 0.20 -3.06 11.17
C THR A 376 -0.62 -3.22 9.89
N THR A 377 -0.07 -3.87 8.87
CA THR A 377 -0.77 -4.18 7.61
C THR A 377 -1.96 -5.11 7.84
N ILE A 378 -1.79 -6.15 8.65
CA ILE A 378 -2.86 -7.07 9.07
C ILE A 378 -4.02 -6.32 9.71
N LEU A 379 -3.72 -5.34 10.57
CA LEU A 379 -4.76 -4.55 11.22
C LEU A 379 -5.52 -3.66 10.22
N GLY A 380 -4.81 -2.98 9.33
CA GLY A 380 -5.41 -2.09 8.33
C GLY A 380 -6.31 -2.84 7.34
N TRP A 381 -5.81 -3.95 6.80
CA TRP A 381 -6.55 -4.76 5.82
C TRP A 381 -7.71 -5.54 6.42
N SER A 382 -7.63 -5.91 7.70
CA SER A 382 -8.81 -6.43 8.42
C SER A 382 -9.98 -5.43 8.37
N TYR A 383 -9.70 -4.13 8.53
CA TYR A 383 -10.74 -3.12 8.41
C TYR A 383 -11.23 -2.94 6.96
N TYR A 384 -10.33 -3.01 5.98
CA TYR A 384 -10.71 -2.87 4.57
C TYR A 384 -11.66 -3.97 4.11
N GLY A 385 -11.30 -5.23 4.35
CA GLY A 385 -12.18 -6.34 4.00
C GLY A 385 -13.45 -6.37 4.85
N GLU A 386 -13.41 -5.92 6.10
CA GLU A 386 -14.61 -5.75 6.92
C GLU A 386 -15.62 -4.80 6.26
N ARG A 387 -15.17 -3.64 5.77
CA ARG A 387 -16.06 -2.67 5.10
C ARG A 387 -16.61 -3.22 3.78
N CYS A 388 -15.85 -4.04 3.07
CA CYS A 388 -16.33 -4.77 1.89
C CYS A 388 -17.43 -5.79 2.26
N ILE A 389 -17.25 -6.56 3.34
CA ILE A 389 -18.27 -7.49 3.84
C ILE A 389 -19.52 -6.76 4.32
N ASP A 390 -19.36 -5.66 5.05
CA ASP A 390 -20.49 -4.83 5.51
C ASP A 390 -21.34 -4.35 4.32
N PHE A 391 -20.72 -3.96 3.21
CA PHE A 391 -21.44 -3.59 1.99
C PHE A 391 -22.20 -4.77 1.35
N LEU A 392 -21.64 -5.98 1.35
CA LEU A 392 -22.21 -7.15 0.68
C LEU A 392 -23.35 -7.81 1.46
N VAL A 393 -23.16 -8.02 2.76
CA VAL A 393 -24.06 -8.83 3.61
C VAL A 393 -24.56 -8.09 4.84
N GLY A 394 -24.16 -6.83 5.02
CA GLY A 394 -24.54 -6.00 6.16
C GLY A 394 -23.72 -6.27 7.42
N HIS A 395 -23.94 -5.42 8.44
CA HIS A 395 -23.14 -5.38 9.66
C HIS A 395 -23.13 -6.69 10.46
N LYS A 396 -24.16 -7.53 10.31
CA LYS A 396 -24.23 -8.84 10.97
C LYS A 396 -23.13 -9.80 10.52
N GLY A 397 -22.58 -9.63 9.31
CA GLY A 397 -21.46 -10.43 8.81
C GLY A 397 -20.09 -10.01 9.35
N VAL A 398 -19.96 -8.78 9.87
CA VAL A 398 -18.68 -8.20 10.31
C VAL A 398 -18.00 -9.00 11.43
N PRO A 399 -18.69 -9.41 12.53
CA PRO A 399 -18.04 -10.19 13.57
C PRO A 399 -17.52 -11.54 13.07
N PHE A 400 -18.29 -12.21 12.21
CA PHE A 400 -17.87 -13.47 11.60
C PHE A 400 -16.63 -13.28 10.72
N TYR A 401 -16.63 -12.25 9.87
CA TYR A 401 -15.46 -11.91 9.05
C TYR A 401 -14.21 -11.68 9.91
N ARG A 402 -14.29 -10.93 11.01
CA ARG A 402 -13.13 -10.71 11.90
C ARG A 402 -12.56 -12.01 12.45
N VAL A 403 -13.41 -12.93 12.89
CA VAL A 403 -12.98 -14.23 13.43
C VAL A 403 -12.27 -15.04 12.34
N VAL A 404 -12.84 -15.11 11.14
CA VAL A 404 -12.23 -15.82 10.01
C VAL A 404 -10.91 -15.17 9.60
N PHE A 405 -10.85 -13.84 9.53
CA PHE A 405 -9.63 -13.09 9.23
C PHE A 405 -8.52 -13.38 10.24
N VAL A 406 -8.83 -13.34 11.53
CA VAL A 406 -7.86 -13.66 12.60
C VAL A 406 -7.40 -15.12 12.49
N ALA A 407 -8.30 -16.07 12.24
CA ALA A 407 -7.91 -17.48 12.08
C ALA A 407 -6.98 -17.70 10.87
N MET A 408 -7.21 -16.97 9.77
CA MET A 408 -6.39 -17.07 8.56
C MET A 408 -4.95 -16.60 8.75
N ILE A 409 -4.65 -15.78 9.78
CA ILE A 409 -3.27 -15.39 10.12
C ILE A 409 -2.42 -16.64 10.41
N TYR A 410 -2.96 -17.59 11.17
CA TYR A 410 -2.26 -18.84 11.46
C TYR A 410 -2.02 -19.66 10.20
N VAL A 411 -3.04 -19.77 9.34
CA VAL A 411 -2.94 -20.49 8.07
C VAL A 411 -1.86 -19.87 7.19
N GLY A 412 -1.84 -18.53 7.06
CA GLY A 412 -0.82 -17.81 6.31
C GLY A 412 0.59 -18.04 6.84
N ALA A 413 0.76 -18.07 8.17
CA ALA A 413 2.06 -18.31 8.80
C ALA A 413 2.62 -19.72 8.54
N VAL A 414 1.78 -20.73 8.28
CA VAL A 414 2.25 -22.12 8.10
C VAL A 414 2.21 -22.60 6.65
N ALA A 415 1.49 -21.90 5.76
CA ALA A 415 1.38 -22.25 4.36
C ALA A 415 2.63 -21.87 3.55
N SER A 416 2.73 -22.35 2.30
CA SER A 416 3.82 -21.99 1.37
C SER A 416 3.66 -20.59 0.79
N LEU A 417 4.77 -19.87 0.58
CA LEU A 417 4.81 -18.51 0.04
C LEU A 417 4.09 -18.37 -1.31
N ASP A 418 4.42 -19.22 -2.27
CA ASP A 418 4.10 -18.99 -3.69
C ASP A 418 2.59 -18.92 -3.97
N ILE A 419 1.82 -19.86 -3.41
CA ILE A 419 0.36 -19.91 -3.58
C ILE A 419 -0.31 -18.66 -2.99
N ILE A 420 0.19 -18.14 -1.87
CA ILE A 420 -0.40 -16.99 -1.19
C ILE A 420 -0.15 -15.71 -2.00
N TRP A 421 1.09 -15.51 -2.48
CA TRP A 421 1.44 -14.35 -3.30
C TRP A 421 0.67 -14.35 -4.62
N LEU A 422 0.58 -15.50 -5.30
CA LEU A 422 -0.16 -15.61 -6.56
C LEU A 422 -1.66 -15.31 -6.37
N ALA A 423 -2.29 -15.90 -5.36
CA ALA A 423 -3.70 -15.62 -5.05
C ALA A 423 -3.94 -14.15 -4.70
N SER A 424 -2.99 -13.52 -3.99
CA SER A 424 -3.04 -12.09 -3.64
C SER A 424 -2.97 -11.21 -4.88
N ASP A 425 -2.04 -11.51 -5.79
CA ASP A 425 -1.83 -10.72 -7.01
C ASP A 425 -3.07 -10.76 -7.92
N ILE A 426 -3.72 -11.92 -8.05
CA ILE A 426 -4.98 -12.06 -8.81
C ILE A 426 -6.10 -11.24 -8.16
N ALA A 427 -6.32 -11.41 -6.85
CA ALA A 427 -7.40 -10.72 -6.15
C ALA A 427 -7.23 -9.19 -6.18
N ASN A 428 -5.99 -8.70 -6.04
CA ASN A 428 -5.65 -7.29 -6.13
C ASN A 428 -5.96 -6.73 -7.52
N GLY A 429 -5.56 -7.44 -8.58
CA GLY A 429 -5.83 -6.98 -9.93
C GLY A 429 -7.33 -6.95 -10.26
N LEU A 430 -8.08 -7.96 -9.84
CA LEU A 430 -9.53 -8.01 -10.03
C LEU A 430 -10.26 -6.91 -9.23
N MET A 431 -9.77 -6.54 -8.05
CA MET A 431 -10.31 -5.43 -7.26
C MET A 431 -9.96 -4.05 -7.89
N ALA A 432 -8.77 -3.91 -8.46
CA ALA A 432 -8.32 -2.66 -9.07
C ALA A 432 -9.13 -2.28 -10.32
N LEU A 433 -9.55 -3.27 -11.13
CA LEU A 433 -10.33 -3.04 -12.35
C LEU A 433 -11.59 -2.16 -12.15
N PRO A 434 -12.57 -2.53 -11.31
CA PRO A 434 -13.77 -1.73 -11.10
C PRO A 434 -13.44 -0.36 -10.50
N ASN A 435 -12.43 -0.27 -9.62
CA ASN A 435 -11.96 0.98 -9.02
C ASN A 435 -11.48 1.96 -10.10
N LEU A 436 -10.54 1.53 -10.95
CA LEU A 436 -9.93 2.38 -11.98
C LEU A 436 -10.96 2.86 -13.02
N ILE A 437 -11.85 1.98 -13.46
CA ILE A 437 -12.98 2.36 -14.33
C ILE A 437 -13.82 3.46 -13.65
N GLY A 438 -14.11 3.28 -12.36
CA GLY A 438 -14.80 4.29 -11.55
C GLY A 438 -14.09 5.64 -11.53
N LEU A 439 -12.78 5.66 -11.28
CA LEU A 439 -11.99 6.90 -11.24
C LEU A 439 -12.01 7.65 -12.57
N LEU A 440 -11.92 6.92 -13.69
CA LEU A 440 -12.00 7.53 -15.03
C LEU A 440 -13.37 8.15 -15.28
N LEU A 441 -14.45 7.42 -14.99
CA LEU A 441 -15.83 7.87 -15.20
C LEU A 441 -16.22 9.01 -14.25
N LEU A 442 -15.75 8.97 -13.00
CA LEU A 442 -15.99 9.99 -11.98
C LEU A 442 -14.96 11.13 -12.00
N SER A 443 -14.03 11.14 -12.95
CA SER A 443 -13.04 12.21 -13.10
C SER A 443 -13.64 13.62 -13.20
N PRO A 444 -14.83 13.86 -13.82
CA PRO A 444 -15.44 15.18 -13.81
C PRO A 444 -15.78 15.65 -12.39
N VAL A 445 -16.29 14.76 -11.53
CA VAL A 445 -16.60 15.07 -10.13
C VAL A 445 -15.33 15.42 -9.37
N ILE A 446 -14.28 14.60 -9.50
CA ILE A 446 -12.98 14.84 -8.86
C ILE A 446 -12.45 16.25 -9.22
N VAL A 447 -12.50 16.61 -10.50
CA VAL A 447 -12.03 17.92 -10.98
C VAL A 447 -12.89 19.06 -10.44
N GLN A 448 -14.21 18.95 -10.48
CA GLN A 448 -15.14 19.97 -9.99
C GLN A 448 -14.93 20.25 -8.49
N GLU A 449 -14.84 19.19 -7.68
CA GLU A 449 -14.58 19.29 -6.23
C GLU A 449 -13.25 19.97 -5.93
N THR A 450 -12.21 19.56 -6.65
CA THR A 450 -10.87 20.09 -6.52
C THR A 450 -10.84 21.58 -6.87
N GLN A 451 -11.45 21.98 -7.98
CA GLN A 451 -11.53 23.38 -8.40
C GLN A 451 -12.33 24.23 -7.43
N LYS A 452 -13.46 23.73 -6.93
CA LYS A 452 -14.27 24.44 -5.93
C LYS A 452 -13.48 24.69 -4.64
N TYR A 453 -12.73 23.69 -4.16
CA TYR A 453 -11.90 23.83 -2.96
C TYR A 453 -10.79 24.87 -3.16
N PHE A 454 -9.99 24.77 -4.23
CA PHE A 454 -8.85 25.67 -4.47
C PHE A 454 -9.25 27.04 -5.01
N GLY A 455 -10.49 27.22 -5.48
CA GLY A 455 -11.04 28.51 -5.86
C GLY A 455 -11.34 29.42 -4.67
N ASN A 456 -11.42 28.87 -3.46
CA ASN A 456 -11.56 29.66 -2.24
C ASN A 456 -10.19 30.28 -1.86
N PRO A 457 -10.07 31.62 -1.69
CA PRO A 457 -8.82 32.28 -1.30
C PRO A 457 -8.20 31.73 -0.01
N ASP A 458 -9.06 31.28 0.92
CA ASP A 458 -8.66 30.80 2.23
C ASP A 458 -8.58 29.26 2.29
N TRP A 459 -8.43 28.57 1.16
CA TRP A 459 -8.33 27.10 1.10
C TRP A 459 -7.21 26.52 1.98
N LYS A 460 -6.17 27.32 2.28
CA LYS A 460 -5.08 26.96 3.18
C LYS A 460 -5.48 26.99 4.64
N ASN A 461 -6.58 27.65 4.99
CA ASN A 461 -7.10 27.67 6.34
C ASN A 461 -7.94 26.40 6.56
N PRO A 462 -7.39 25.43 7.29
CA PRO A 462 -8.07 24.15 7.53
C PRO A 462 -9.27 24.23 8.48
N ASP A 463 -9.50 25.35 9.17
CA ASP A 463 -10.65 25.56 10.07
C ASP A 463 -11.86 26.18 9.35
N ILE A 464 -11.69 26.61 8.10
CA ILE A 464 -12.79 27.15 7.32
C ILE A 464 -13.69 26.03 6.80
N LYS A 465 -14.99 26.20 7.08
CA LYS A 465 -16.06 25.41 6.48
C LYS A 465 -16.32 25.93 5.08
N ILE A 466 -15.71 25.28 4.10
CA ILE A 466 -16.07 25.49 2.70
C ILE A 466 -17.41 24.76 2.49
N PRO A 467 -18.47 25.42 1.97
CA PRO A 467 -19.81 24.84 1.87
C PRO A 467 -19.76 23.42 1.33
N ASP A 468 -20.32 22.52 2.14
CA ASP A 468 -20.30 21.09 1.94
C ASP A 468 -20.78 20.74 0.53
N VAL A 469 -19.94 20.03 -0.20
CA VAL A 469 -20.16 19.68 -1.60
C VAL A 469 -20.87 18.33 -1.73
N ARG A 470 -21.42 17.81 -0.64
CA ARG A 470 -22.33 16.65 -0.64
C ARG A 470 -23.73 16.98 -1.19
N GLN A 471 -24.08 18.26 -1.36
CA GLN A 471 -25.33 18.71 -1.98
C GLN A 471 -25.22 18.85 -3.50
#